data_AF-A0A968WEE3-F1
#
_entry.id   AF-A0A968WEE3-F1
#
_cell.length_a   1.000
_cell.length_b   1.000
_cell.length_c   1.000
_cell.angle_alpha   90.00
_cell.angle_beta   90.00
_cell.angle_gamma   90.00
#
_symmetry.space_group_name_H-M   'P 1'
#
loop_
_entity.id
_entity.type
_entity.pdbx_description
1 polymer ?
#
loop_
_entity_poly.entity_id
_entity_poly.type
_entity_poly.pdbx_seq_one_letter_code
_entity_poly.pdbx_strand_id
1 'polypeptide(L)'
;KIDNIIFADSLFFSVFDFGVQSGSPRTDLGKPGMAFVTQSLAEKLGLKDNATTLTLDSKLELQVAGIVNDPPPNSHINFSLIVSMPSLSSDFLGGLPLTEWGMTMAGMAYIVFPEHHAPASMEARLKAFGEKYFEADDAARKSFHLQPLSDIHFNEQYALNAGDRPNVVKERLWIMAILGLVILAVACINFVNLATAMAVNKSKEIGVRKTLGAQRKQLIAYFLTESCVMTVLAVIVSLCFAEWLLPWLNNFLEKQMDLDLWTDNALQLFVLTLVVVTSLLSGLYPAIVLSGYQPVAVLKNKLSMHRSSGVGLRKVLVVFQFLVVQVLVVSTVVIGNQMNYLRGKPLGYDTEAVVNVAVPAREADKLAAFRTRMEANPDVIAMSYGLGAPTSENALTTSYYLTEKGNSGAHNMVNLKPVDSRYRDTYGLKLIAGRWFTETDEQLADLSRPEASQVFVYIINETTMRSLGARTPDEILGKHVTTGVNSIEGEVIGVVADFHDASLHEAISPVIFMNFPFLLRCRNQSKNHRPAVDNCRY
;
A
#
# COMPACT_ATOMS: atom_id res chain seq x y z
N LYS A 1 2.32 -7.58 -22.26
CA LYS A 1 2.11 -6.36 -21.46
C LYS A 1 3.41 -5.99 -20.77
N ILE A 2 3.77 -4.72 -20.82
CA ILE A 2 4.91 -4.13 -20.10
C ILE A 2 4.27 -3.32 -18.97
N ASP A 3 4.62 -3.61 -17.73
CA ASP A 3 4.09 -2.94 -16.54
C ASP A 3 5.19 -2.04 -15.93
N ASN A 4 4.85 -1.02 -15.14
CA ASN A 4 5.80 -0.07 -14.53
C ASN A 4 6.63 0.70 -15.57
N ILE A 5 5.96 1.50 -16.39
CA ILE A 5 6.62 2.41 -17.34
C ILE A 5 6.78 3.76 -16.66
N ILE A 6 8.01 4.28 -16.64
CA ILE A 6 8.29 5.60 -16.08
C ILE A 6 8.82 6.54 -17.15
N PHE A 7 8.54 7.82 -17.03
CA PHE A 7 9.21 8.85 -17.80
C PHE A 7 10.28 9.51 -16.91
N ALA A 8 11.51 9.57 -17.38
CA ALA A 8 12.64 10.12 -16.63
C ALA A 8 13.46 11.11 -17.47
N ASP A 9 14.06 12.09 -16.80
CA ASP A 9 14.96 13.06 -17.42
C ASP A 9 16.40 12.51 -17.51
N SER A 10 17.29 13.30 -18.13
CA SER A 10 18.71 12.96 -18.28
C SER A 10 19.50 12.83 -16.98
N LEU A 11 18.98 13.36 -15.87
CA LEU A 11 19.67 13.39 -14.56
C LEU A 11 19.31 12.20 -13.68
N PHE A 12 18.30 11.40 -14.05
CA PHE A 12 17.81 10.28 -13.27
C PHE A 12 18.92 9.34 -12.73
N PHE A 13 19.80 8.85 -13.61
CA PHE A 13 20.93 7.99 -13.24
C PHE A 13 22.13 8.73 -12.60
N SER A 14 22.06 10.06 -12.49
CA SER A 14 23.02 10.85 -11.69
C SER A 14 22.52 11.04 -10.26
N VAL A 15 21.23 10.88 -10.01
CA VAL A 15 20.59 10.99 -8.69
C VAL A 15 20.45 9.63 -8.03
N PHE A 16 20.18 8.57 -8.81
CA PHE A 16 19.97 7.22 -8.32
C PHE A 16 21.04 6.25 -8.81
N ASP A 17 21.50 5.40 -7.91
CA ASP A 17 22.56 4.41 -8.14
C ASP A 17 22.07 3.13 -8.85
N PHE A 18 21.11 3.25 -9.78
CA PHE A 18 20.68 2.12 -10.60
C PHE A 18 21.79 1.73 -11.59
N GLY A 19 22.17 0.45 -11.60
CA GLY A 19 23.23 -0.03 -12.49
C GLY A 19 22.84 0.06 -13.97
N VAL A 20 23.70 0.66 -14.78
CA VAL A 20 23.54 0.77 -16.24
C VAL A 20 24.46 -0.25 -16.91
N GLN A 21 23.91 -1.15 -17.71
CA GLN A 21 24.70 -2.17 -18.43
C GLN A 21 25.16 -1.67 -19.80
N SER A 22 24.30 -0.93 -20.50
CA SER A 22 24.59 -0.40 -21.83
C SER A 22 23.86 0.92 -22.11
N GLY A 23 24.34 1.67 -23.11
CA GLY A 23 23.79 2.98 -23.49
C GLY A 23 24.41 4.14 -22.70
N SER A 24 23.97 5.36 -23.00
CA SER A 24 24.44 6.59 -22.35
C SER A 24 23.25 7.39 -21.81
N PRO A 25 22.70 7.03 -20.64
CA PRO A 25 21.43 7.57 -20.15
C PRO A 25 21.36 9.09 -20.12
N ARG A 26 22.46 9.76 -19.74
CA ARG A 26 22.53 11.23 -19.69
C ARG A 26 22.32 11.89 -21.06
N THR A 27 22.78 11.26 -22.14
CA THR A 27 22.63 11.78 -23.50
C THR A 27 21.33 11.30 -24.13
N ASP A 28 20.99 10.03 -23.90
CA ASP A 28 19.89 9.36 -24.59
C ASP A 28 18.53 9.74 -24.01
N LEU A 29 18.38 9.84 -22.68
CA LEU A 29 17.15 10.33 -22.05
C LEU A 29 16.92 11.84 -22.26
N GLY A 30 17.92 12.56 -22.77
CA GLY A 30 17.77 13.96 -23.19
C GLY A 30 17.09 14.12 -24.56
N LYS A 31 16.92 13.03 -25.32
CA LYS A 31 16.33 13.06 -26.67
C LYS A 31 14.92 12.45 -26.66
N PRO A 32 13.96 13.00 -27.42
CA PRO A 32 12.65 12.37 -27.58
C PRO A 32 12.76 11.04 -28.34
N GLY A 33 11.86 10.12 -28.06
CA GLY A 33 11.78 8.79 -28.69
C GLY A 33 12.79 7.78 -28.17
N MET A 34 13.49 8.03 -27.06
CA MET A 34 14.49 7.10 -26.50
C MET A 34 13.96 6.38 -25.26
N ALA A 35 14.34 5.12 -25.08
CA ALA A 35 13.97 4.34 -23.91
C ALA A 35 15.07 3.40 -23.42
N PHE A 36 15.08 3.09 -22.12
CA PHE A 36 15.92 2.07 -21.50
C PHE A 36 15.04 0.94 -20.97
N VAL A 37 15.49 -0.30 -21.15
CA VAL A 37 14.79 -1.50 -20.67
C VAL A 37 15.56 -2.15 -19.54
N THR A 38 14.85 -2.70 -18.57
CA THR A 38 15.47 -3.56 -17.55
C THR A 38 15.98 -4.87 -18.15
N GLN A 39 16.95 -5.50 -17.49
CA GLN A 39 17.48 -6.81 -17.89
C GLN A 39 16.36 -7.85 -18.02
N SER A 40 15.49 -7.97 -17.02
CA SER A 40 14.36 -8.92 -17.06
C SER A 40 13.41 -8.64 -18.23
N LEU A 41 13.16 -7.37 -18.56
CA LEU A 41 12.32 -7.02 -19.71
C LEU A 41 13.03 -7.32 -21.04
N ALA A 42 14.33 -7.05 -21.14
CA ALA A 42 15.12 -7.36 -22.33
C ALA A 42 15.12 -8.86 -22.63
N GLU A 43 15.33 -9.70 -21.61
CA GLU A 43 15.26 -11.16 -21.73
C GLU A 43 13.87 -11.65 -22.15
N LYS A 44 12.81 -11.11 -21.53
CA LYS A 44 11.41 -11.43 -21.85
C LYS A 44 11.04 -11.08 -23.29
N LEU A 45 11.59 -9.98 -23.81
CA LEU A 45 11.36 -9.52 -25.19
C LEU A 45 12.34 -10.13 -26.19
N GLY A 46 13.34 -10.90 -25.73
CA GLY A 46 14.38 -11.47 -26.58
C GLY A 46 15.30 -10.42 -27.22
N LEU A 47 15.44 -9.24 -26.58
CA LEU A 47 16.28 -8.14 -27.06
C LEU A 47 17.75 -8.50 -26.85
N LYS A 48 18.50 -8.56 -27.95
CA LYS A 48 19.95 -8.82 -27.93
C LYS A 48 20.80 -7.56 -28.14
N ASP A 49 20.22 -6.50 -28.72
CA ASP A 49 20.94 -5.30 -29.16
C ASP A 49 20.19 -4.00 -28.80
N ASN A 50 20.94 -2.91 -28.62
CA ASN A 50 20.48 -1.56 -28.26
C ASN A 50 19.88 -0.78 -29.47
N ALA A 51 19.17 -1.44 -30.38
CA ALA A 51 18.67 -0.81 -31.61
C ALA A 51 17.25 -1.23 -32.00
N THR A 52 16.53 -1.94 -31.12
CA THR A 52 15.15 -2.35 -31.39
C THR A 52 14.18 -1.18 -31.14
N THR A 53 13.19 -1.05 -32.01
CA THR A 53 12.07 -0.12 -31.83
C THR A 53 10.91 -0.80 -31.11
N LEU A 54 10.33 -0.10 -30.14
CA LEU A 54 9.15 -0.49 -29.39
C LEU A 54 8.06 0.55 -29.65
N THR A 55 6.81 0.13 -29.76
CA THR A 55 5.68 1.07 -29.86
C THR A 55 4.87 1.03 -28.58
N LEU A 56 4.80 2.16 -27.88
CA LEU A 56 3.99 2.34 -26.69
C LEU A 56 2.59 2.84 -27.07
N ASP A 57 1.56 2.11 -26.63
CA ASP A 57 0.13 2.39 -26.84
C ASP A 57 -0.26 2.72 -28.30
N SER A 58 0.46 2.15 -29.27
CA SER A 58 0.29 2.42 -30.71
C SER A 58 0.41 3.92 -31.09
N LYS A 59 0.96 4.75 -30.20
CA LYS A 59 1.06 6.21 -30.36
C LYS A 59 2.49 6.73 -30.35
N LEU A 60 3.38 6.08 -29.59
CA LEU A 60 4.73 6.56 -29.37
C LEU A 60 5.74 5.50 -29.79
N GLU A 61 6.51 5.78 -30.85
CA GLU A 61 7.63 4.95 -31.25
C GLU A 61 8.87 5.28 -30.41
N LEU A 62 9.48 4.25 -29.85
CA LEU A 62 10.60 4.32 -28.91
C LEU A 62 11.76 3.49 -29.43
N GLN A 63 12.94 4.07 -29.48
CA GLN A 63 14.19 3.36 -29.74
C GLN A 63 14.83 2.95 -28.41
N VAL A 64 15.11 1.65 -28.25
CA VAL A 64 15.80 1.14 -27.06
C VAL A 64 17.27 1.56 -27.12
N ALA A 65 17.67 2.50 -26.27
CA ALA A 65 19.01 3.07 -26.20
C ALA A 65 19.99 2.23 -25.37
N GLY A 66 19.48 1.44 -24.43
CA GLY A 66 20.31 0.60 -23.57
C GLY A 66 19.53 -0.25 -22.56
N ILE A 67 20.29 -1.08 -21.85
CA ILE A 67 19.80 -2.01 -20.84
C ILE A 67 20.31 -1.58 -19.46
N VAL A 68 19.43 -1.63 -18.46
CA VAL A 68 19.71 -1.29 -17.06
C VAL A 68 19.39 -2.48 -16.15
N ASN A 69 19.98 -2.51 -14.97
CA ASN A 69 19.67 -3.51 -13.95
C ASN A 69 18.21 -3.36 -13.49
N ASP A 70 17.61 -4.49 -13.08
CA ASP A 70 16.32 -4.47 -12.42
C ASP A 70 16.41 -3.66 -11.11
N PRO A 71 15.42 -2.79 -10.81
CA PRO A 71 15.40 -2.06 -9.55
C PRO A 71 15.22 -3.04 -8.37
N PRO A 72 15.85 -2.77 -7.21
CA PRO A 72 15.66 -3.59 -6.02
C PRO A 72 14.18 -3.67 -5.60
N PRO A 73 13.69 -4.81 -5.08
CA PRO A 73 12.28 -5.02 -4.76
C PRO A 73 11.75 -4.08 -3.65
N ASN A 74 12.66 -3.57 -2.82
CA ASN A 74 12.39 -2.60 -1.75
C ASN A 74 12.50 -1.13 -2.20
N SER A 75 12.75 -0.86 -3.48
CA SER A 75 12.75 0.49 -4.05
C SER A 75 11.32 1.03 -4.15
N HIS A 76 11.15 2.33 -3.90
CA HIS A 76 9.90 3.03 -4.23
C HIS A 76 9.77 3.31 -5.72
N ILE A 77 10.89 3.39 -6.44
CA ILE A 77 10.92 3.53 -7.90
C ILE A 77 11.02 2.13 -8.50
N ASN A 78 9.88 1.63 -8.97
CA ASN A 78 9.81 0.40 -9.75
C ASN A 78 9.62 0.77 -11.22
N PHE A 79 10.45 0.20 -12.09
CA PHE A 79 10.37 0.39 -13.53
C PHE A 79 10.76 -0.90 -14.26
N SER A 80 10.12 -1.15 -15.39
CA SER A 80 10.61 -2.14 -16.37
C SER A 80 11.09 -1.46 -17.65
N LEU A 81 10.51 -0.30 -17.99
CA LEU A 81 10.82 0.55 -19.13
C LEU A 81 10.92 2.01 -18.66
N ILE A 82 12.02 2.66 -19.00
CA ILE A 82 12.24 4.08 -18.75
C ILE A 82 12.18 4.81 -20.09
N VAL A 83 11.25 5.73 -20.25
CA VAL A 83 11.07 6.55 -21.44
C VAL A 83 11.63 7.94 -21.19
N SER A 84 12.22 8.56 -22.21
CA SER A 84 12.71 9.93 -22.08
C SER A 84 11.55 10.92 -21.84
N MET A 85 11.65 11.75 -20.80
CA MET A 85 10.66 12.80 -20.49
C MET A 85 10.29 13.69 -21.69
N PRO A 86 11.21 14.10 -22.59
CA PRO A 86 10.86 14.87 -23.78
C PRO A 86 9.92 14.16 -24.77
N SER A 87 9.72 12.84 -24.63
CA SER A 87 8.76 12.07 -25.42
C SER A 87 7.31 12.26 -24.95
N LEU A 88 7.11 12.80 -23.74
CA LEU A 88 5.79 13.03 -23.19
C LEU A 88 5.15 14.25 -23.90
N SER A 89 4.07 14.01 -24.62
CA SER A 89 3.32 15.05 -25.36
C SER A 89 1.88 15.17 -24.86
N SER A 90 1.25 16.32 -25.13
CA SER A 90 -0.18 16.53 -24.85
C SER A 90 -1.03 15.45 -25.53
N ASP A 91 -0.71 15.09 -26.76
CA ASP A 91 -1.43 14.09 -27.55
C ASP A 91 -1.34 12.68 -26.95
N PHE A 92 -0.19 12.35 -26.36
CA PHE A 92 -0.02 11.10 -25.61
C PHE A 92 -0.93 11.07 -24.38
N LEU A 93 -1.04 12.20 -23.67
CA LEU A 93 -1.92 12.38 -22.51
C LEU A 93 -3.38 12.69 -22.87
N GLY A 94 -3.76 12.62 -24.16
CA GLY A 94 -5.15 12.82 -24.58
C GLY A 94 -5.59 14.29 -24.61
N GLY A 95 -4.68 15.21 -24.90
CA GLY A 95 -4.94 16.65 -25.03
C GLY A 95 -4.70 17.45 -23.75
N LEU A 96 -4.22 16.82 -22.68
CA LEU A 96 -3.93 17.52 -21.42
C LEU A 96 -2.69 18.43 -21.56
N PRO A 97 -2.75 19.69 -21.10
CA PRO A 97 -1.64 20.64 -21.22
C PRO A 97 -0.52 20.32 -20.23
N LEU A 98 0.69 20.05 -20.75
CA LEU A 98 1.86 19.67 -19.95
C LEU A 98 2.54 20.84 -19.21
N THR A 99 2.30 22.06 -19.67
CA THR A 99 3.03 23.26 -19.21
C THR A 99 2.17 24.19 -18.36
N GLU A 100 0.95 23.77 -17.99
CA GLU A 100 0.05 24.58 -17.18
C GLU A 100 0.25 24.34 -15.68
N TRP A 101 0.41 25.42 -14.92
CA TRP A 101 0.58 25.39 -13.47
C TRP A 101 -0.68 24.97 -12.70
N GLY A 102 -1.85 25.06 -13.33
CA GLY A 102 -3.13 24.67 -12.74
C GLY A 102 -3.28 23.15 -12.53
N MET A 103 -2.53 22.34 -13.28
CA MET A 103 -2.64 20.89 -13.28
C MET A 103 -1.42 20.25 -12.62
N THR A 104 -1.64 19.42 -11.60
CA THR A 104 -0.60 18.60 -10.99
C THR A 104 -0.89 17.14 -11.33
N MET A 105 -0.04 16.53 -12.15
CA MET A 105 -0.11 15.10 -12.45
C MET A 105 0.83 14.31 -11.54
N ALA A 106 0.55 13.02 -11.36
CA ALA A 106 1.29 12.09 -10.51
C ALA A 106 2.74 11.86 -10.99
N GLY A 107 3.62 12.82 -10.72
CA GLY A 107 5.06 12.77 -10.97
C GLY A 107 5.85 13.13 -9.71
N MET A 108 7.07 12.58 -9.60
CA MET A 108 7.97 12.86 -8.48
C MET A 108 9.13 13.73 -8.95
N ALA A 109 9.40 14.81 -8.24
CA ALA A 109 10.55 15.68 -8.47
C ALA A 109 11.58 15.48 -7.35
N TYR A 110 12.82 15.15 -7.73
CA TYR A 110 13.91 14.91 -6.78
C TYR A 110 14.91 16.06 -6.82
N ILE A 111 15.36 16.47 -5.64
CA ILE A 111 16.36 17.53 -5.48
C ILE A 111 17.48 16.99 -4.61
N VAL A 112 18.71 17.00 -5.14
CA VAL A 112 19.91 16.63 -4.38
C VAL A 112 20.53 17.90 -3.80
N PHE A 113 20.64 17.94 -2.47
CA PHE A 113 21.29 19.04 -1.77
C PHE A 113 22.80 18.80 -1.63
N PRO A 114 23.63 19.84 -1.74
CA PRO A 114 25.01 19.79 -1.26
C PRO A 114 25.03 19.47 0.25
N GLU A 115 26.08 18.80 0.75
CA GLU A 115 26.21 18.28 2.13
C GLU A 115 25.96 19.30 3.27
N HIS A 116 25.95 20.61 2.97
CA HIS A 116 25.85 21.68 3.97
C HIS A 116 24.73 22.71 3.69
N HIS A 117 23.67 22.33 2.96
CA HIS A 117 22.52 23.22 2.73
C HIS A 117 21.30 22.83 3.56
N ALA A 118 20.75 23.80 4.31
CA ALA A 118 19.58 23.59 5.16
C ALA A 118 18.28 23.52 4.34
N PRO A 119 17.46 22.46 4.48
CA PRO A 119 16.18 22.31 3.77
C PRO A 119 15.21 23.50 3.97
N ALA A 120 15.19 24.09 5.16
CA ALA A 120 14.31 25.23 5.47
C ALA A 120 14.56 26.47 4.58
N SER A 121 15.82 26.68 4.15
CA SER A 121 16.16 27.76 3.21
C SER A 121 15.56 27.51 1.82
N MET A 122 15.44 26.24 1.43
CA MET A 122 14.83 25.87 0.16
C MET A 122 13.30 25.94 0.21
N GLU A 123 12.66 25.56 1.31
CA GLU A 123 11.20 25.72 1.45
C GLU A 123 10.78 27.19 1.31
N ALA A 124 11.55 28.13 1.88
CA ALA A 124 11.30 29.56 1.68
C ALA A 124 11.41 29.97 0.20
N ARG A 125 12.36 29.40 -0.54
CA ARG A 125 12.50 29.65 -2.00
C ARG A 125 11.38 29.00 -2.80
N LEU A 126 10.93 27.81 -2.42
CA LEU A 126 9.80 27.13 -3.04
C LEU A 126 8.49 27.87 -2.80
N LYS A 127 8.33 28.50 -1.63
CA LYS A 127 7.20 29.42 -1.37
C LYS A 127 7.22 30.62 -2.32
N ALA A 128 8.36 31.31 -2.41
CA ALA A 128 8.52 32.45 -3.34
C ALA A 128 8.34 32.03 -4.81
N PHE A 129 8.71 30.79 -5.14
CA PHE A 129 8.46 30.21 -6.45
C PHE A 129 6.96 30.02 -6.72
N GLY A 130 6.21 29.46 -5.77
CA GLY A 130 4.75 29.35 -5.86
C GLY A 130 4.08 30.71 -6.05
N GLU A 131 4.47 31.72 -5.26
CA GLU A 131 3.97 33.10 -5.37
C GLU A 131 4.26 33.76 -6.73
N LYS A 132 5.30 33.31 -7.45
CA LYS A 132 5.68 33.87 -8.75
C LYS A 132 4.92 33.24 -9.92
N TYR A 133 4.66 31.94 -9.86
CA TYR A 133 4.13 31.17 -11.00
C TYR A 133 2.66 30.77 -10.85
N PHE A 134 2.14 30.69 -9.63
CA PHE A 134 0.72 30.47 -9.40
C PHE A 134 -0.04 31.80 -9.37
N GLU A 135 -1.30 31.75 -9.80
CA GLU A 135 -2.26 32.84 -9.55
C GLU A 135 -2.39 33.08 -8.04
N ALA A 136 -2.71 34.32 -7.63
CA ALA A 136 -2.68 34.73 -6.23
C ALA A 136 -3.53 33.83 -5.29
N ASP A 137 -4.66 33.33 -5.80
CA ASP A 137 -5.52 32.39 -5.07
C ASP A 137 -4.88 30.99 -4.95
N ASP A 138 -4.26 30.50 -6.01
CA ASP A 138 -3.54 29.22 -6.01
C ASP A 138 -2.28 29.27 -5.14
N ALA A 139 -1.52 30.38 -5.16
CA ALA A 139 -0.34 30.58 -4.33
C ALA A 139 -0.66 30.62 -2.83
N ALA A 140 -1.86 31.06 -2.45
CA ALA A 140 -2.32 31.05 -1.07
C ALA A 140 -2.70 29.63 -0.59
N ARG A 141 -3.04 28.72 -1.51
CA ARG A 141 -3.58 27.38 -1.22
C ARG A 141 -2.58 26.25 -1.41
N LYS A 142 -1.67 26.39 -2.38
CA LYS A 142 -0.67 25.39 -2.73
C LYS A 142 0.64 25.72 -2.04
N SER A 143 1.13 24.82 -1.21
CA SER A 143 2.47 24.88 -0.63
C SER A 143 3.31 23.71 -1.12
N PHE A 144 4.57 24.01 -1.42
CA PHE A 144 5.57 22.98 -1.70
C PHE A 144 6.34 22.68 -0.42
N HIS A 145 6.34 21.41 -0.02
CA HIS A 145 7.07 20.93 1.14
C HIS A 145 8.11 19.90 0.70
N LEU A 146 9.26 19.92 1.37
CA LEU A 146 10.32 18.96 1.10
C LEU A 146 10.12 17.72 1.96
N GLN A 147 10.17 16.56 1.31
CA GLN A 147 10.18 15.28 2.00
C GLN A 147 11.57 14.64 1.89
N PRO A 148 12.21 14.27 3.01
CA PRO A 148 13.45 13.49 2.97
C PRO A 148 13.22 12.14 2.29
N LEU A 149 14.13 11.74 1.41
CA LEU A 149 14.04 10.45 0.70
C LEU A 149 13.99 9.25 1.67
N SER A 150 14.66 9.34 2.83
CA SER A 150 14.63 8.30 3.87
C SER A 150 13.28 8.11 4.54
N ASP A 151 12.37 9.08 4.44
CA ASP A 151 11.03 9.04 5.02
C ASP A 151 9.95 8.69 3.98
N ILE A 152 10.34 8.43 2.72
CA ILE A 152 9.40 8.20 1.61
C ILE A 152 8.42 7.05 1.85
N HIS A 153 8.87 5.98 2.49
CA HIS A 153 8.07 4.79 2.77
C HIS A 153 7.14 4.94 3.98
N PHE A 154 7.35 5.96 4.81
CA PHE A 154 6.71 6.05 6.12
C PHE A 154 5.89 7.31 6.36
N ASN A 155 6.06 8.33 5.51
CA ASN A 155 5.36 9.59 5.69
C ASN A 155 3.90 9.46 5.24
N GLU A 156 2.96 9.51 6.18
CA GLU A 156 1.53 9.35 5.89
C GLU A 156 0.87 10.62 5.33
N GLN A 157 1.55 11.77 5.37
CA GLN A 157 0.96 13.05 4.96
C GLN A 157 0.79 13.15 3.44
N TYR A 158 1.65 12.48 2.68
CA TYR A 158 1.62 12.51 1.22
C TYR A 158 1.18 11.14 0.70
N ALA A 159 -0.03 11.08 0.15
CA ALA A 159 -0.55 9.89 -0.50
C ALA A 159 0.31 9.53 -1.72
N LEU A 160 0.53 8.23 -1.96
CA LEU A 160 1.19 7.69 -3.17
C LEU A 160 2.70 8.04 -3.34
N ASN A 161 3.41 8.33 -2.25
CA ASN A 161 4.86 8.55 -2.24
C ASN A 161 5.69 7.38 -2.79
N ALA A 162 5.20 6.13 -2.67
CA ALA A 162 5.93 4.93 -3.05
C ALA A 162 5.42 4.28 -4.34
N GLY A 163 4.90 5.09 -5.27
CA GLY A 163 4.17 4.63 -6.46
C GLY A 163 2.82 4.03 -6.07
N ASP A 164 2.40 2.94 -6.71
CA ASP A 164 1.15 2.21 -6.43
C ASP A 164 1.12 1.51 -5.05
N ARG A 165 2.08 1.78 -4.16
CA ARG A 165 2.17 1.16 -2.83
C ARG A 165 1.85 2.18 -1.75
N PRO A 166 0.89 1.88 -0.84
CA PRO A 166 0.59 2.75 0.27
C PRO A 166 1.77 2.81 1.25
N ASN A 167 1.97 3.97 1.86
CA ASN A 167 3.01 4.16 2.88
C ASN A 167 2.72 3.28 4.10
N VAL A 168 3.78 2.83 4.75
CA VAL A 168 3.70 1.96 5.92
C VAL A 168 3.75 2.82 7.17
N VAL A 169 2.68 2.77 7.95
CA VAL A 169 2.61 3.34 9.32
C VAL A 169 3.73 2.71 10.16
N LYS A 170 4.70 3.50 10.65
CA LYS A 170 5.88 2.99 11.39
C LYS A 170 5.46 2.16 12.61
N GLU A 171 4.38 2.55 13.24
CA GLU A 171 3.78 1.90 14.40
C GLU A 171 3.39 0.45 14.09
N ARG A 172 2.97 0.13 12.86
CA ARG A 172 2.64 -1.25 12.46
C ARG A 172 3.88 -2.15 12.51
N LEU A 173 5.03 -1.65 12.05
CA LEU A 173 6.29 -2.38 12.11
C LEU A 173 6.74 -2.57 13.56
N TRP A 174 6.63 -1.54 14.40
CA TRP A 174 6.95 -1.64 15.82
C TRP A 174 6.04 -2.62 16.56
N ILE A 175 4.74 -2.64 16.25
CA ILE A 175 3.80 -3.61 16.82
C ILE A 175 4.21 -5.04 16.45
N MET A 176 4.60 -5.29 15.19
CA MET A 176 5.09 -6.60 14.76
C MET A 176 6.38 -6.99 15.50
N ALA A 177 7.34 -6.07 15.63
CA ALA A 177 8.59 -6.29 16.34
C ALA A 177 8.36 -6.58 17.84
N ILE A 178 7.51 -5.80 18.51
CA ILE A 178 7.15 -5.98 19.92
C ILE A 178 6.43 -7.32 20.11
N LEU A 179 5.50 -7.68 19.20
CA LEU A 179 4.81 -8.96 19.26
C LEU A 179 5.78 -10.13 19.15
N GLY A 180 6.72 -10.09 18.21
CA GLY A 180 7.78 -11.08 18.08
C GLY A 180 8.64 -11.20 19.35
N LEU A 181 9.04 -10.06 19.93
CA LEU A 181 9.81 -10.01 21.18
C LEU A 181 9.03 -10.61 22.36
N VAL A 182 7.73 -10.32 22.46
CA VAL A 182 6.85 -10.83 23.52
C VAL A 182 6.68 -12.35 23.39
N ILE A 183 6.46 -12.88 22.18
CA ILE A 183 6.38 -14.31 21.92
C ILE A 183 7.71 -15.00 22.28
N LEU A 184 8.84 -14.40 21.90
CA LEU A 184 10.17 -14.91 22.24
C LEU A 184 10.39 -14.94 23.75
N ALA A 185 10.02 -13.87 24.47
CA ALA A 185 10.11 -13.81 25.92
C ALA A 185 9.28 -14.92 26.58
N VAL A 186 8.05 -15.14 26.10
CA VAL A 186 7.19 -16.25 26.56
C VAL A 186 7.85 -17.61 26.34
N ALA A 187 8.49 -17.83 25.19
CA ALA A 187 9.22 -19.07 24.91
C ALA A 187 10.41 -19.28 25.86
N CYS A 188 11.23 -18.25 26.10
CA CYS A 188 12.34 -18.31 27.05
C CYS A 188 11.86 -18.59 28.48
N ILE A 189 10.78 -17.92 28.92
CA ILE A 189 10.16 -18.15 30.23
C ILE A 189 9.66 -19.59 30.35
N ASN A 190 9.03 -20.10 29.31
CA ASN A 190 8.54 -21.47 29.29
C ASN A 190 9.70 -22.49 29.42
N PHE A 191 10.81 -22.26 28.72
CA PHE A 191 12.01 -23.08 28.85
C PHE A 191 12.57 -23.05 30.28
N VAL A 192 12.68 -21.87 30.89
CA VAL A 192 13.10 -21.71 32.29
C VAL A 192 12.16 -22.48 33.23
N ASN A 193 10.85 -22.40 33.01
CA ASN A 193 9.85 -23.12 33.80
C ASN A 193 9.98 -24.65 33.66
N LEU A 194 10.26 -25.14 32.45
CA LEU A 194 10.47 -26.57 32.19
C LEU A 194 11.79 -27.07 32.82
N ALA A 195 12.89 -26.34 32.60
CA ALA A 195 14.21 -26.67 33.14
C ALA A 195 14.22 -26.68 34.68
N THR A 196 13.47 -25.77 35.30
CA THR A 196 13.32 -25.71 36.76
C THR A 196 12.38 -26.79 37.30
N ALA A 197 11.35 -27.22 36.56
CA ALA A 197 10.55 -28.40 36.93
C ALA A 197 11.39 -29.68 36.91
N MET A 198 12.31 -29.81 35.95
CA MET A 198 13.27 -30.92 35.85
C MET A 198 14.45 -30.81 36.83
N ALA A 199 14.50 -29.75 37.64
CA ALA A 199 15.59 -29.49 38.59
C ALA A 199 15.80 -30.64 39.59
N VAL A 200 14.74 -31.32 40.02
CA VAL A 200 14.85 -32.43 40.99
C VAL A 200 15.69 -33.58 40.41
N ASN A 201 15.46 -33.94 39.14
CA ASN A 201 16.22 -34.99 38.47
C ASN A 201 17.67 -34.54 38.24
N LYS A 202 17.87 -33.31 37.73
CA LYS A 202 19.20 -32.74 37.50
C LYS A 202 19.99 -32.52 38.81
N SER A 203 19.32 -32.30 39.94
CA SER A 203 19.99 -32.06 41.24
C SER A 203 20.77 -33.27 41.75
N LYS A 204 20.27 -34.50 41.50
CA LYS A 204 20.98 -35.74 41.86
C LYS A 204 22.27 -35.89 41.07
N GLU A 205 22.21 -35.65 39.77
CA GLU A 205 23.37 -35.68 38.87
C GLU A 205 24.43 -34.63 39.27
N ILE A 206 24.00 -33.40 39.53
CA ILE A 206 24.90 -32.32 39.99
C ILE A 206 25.54 -32.68 41.34
N GLY A 207 24.78 -33.29 42.24
CA GLY A 207 25.27 -33.78 43.53
C GLY A 207 26.44 -34.74 43.36
N VAL A 208 26.28 -35.74 42.48
CA VAL A 208 27.34 -36.72 42.14
C VAL A 208 28.55 -36.02 41.50
N ARG A 209 28.33 -35.14 40.52
CA ARG A 209 29.43 -34.41 39.85
C ARG A 209 30.22 -33.53 40.82
N LYS A 210 29.56 -32.87 41.77
CA LYS A 210 30.23 -32.07 42.82
C LYS A 210 31.02 -32.92 43.80
N THR A 211 30.52 -34.10 44.18
CA THR A 211 31.27 -35.03 45.03
C THR A 211 32.51 -35.58 44.31
N LEU A 212 32.50 -35.62 42.97
CA LEU A 212 33.65 -35.96 42.12
C LEU A 212 34.57 -34.75 41.84
N GLY A 213 34.34 -33.59 42.46
CA GLY A 213 35.23 -32.42 42.36
C GLY A 213 34.84 -31.36 41.33
N ALA A 214 33.66 -31.47 40.68
CA ALA A 214 33.23 -30.46 39.71
C ALA A 214 33.01 -29.08 40.36
N GLN A 215 33.64 -28.05 39.78
CA GLN A 215 33.50 -26.67 40.24
C GLN A 215 32.20 -26.03 39.72
N ARG A 216 31.70 -25.01 40.44
CA ARG A 216 30.47 -24.29 40.07
C ARG A 216 30.52 -23.72 38.65
N LYS A 217 31.66 -23.18 38.21
CA LYS A 217 31.85 -22.63 36.86
C LYS A 217 31.73 -23.70 35.77
N GLN A 218 32.23 -24.91 36.01
CA GLN A 218 32.13 -26.03 35.06
C GLN A 218 30.67 -26.47 34.88
N LEU A 219 29.89 -26.48 35.96
CA LEU A 219 28.47 -26.80 35.92
C LEU A 219 27.66 -25.72 35.18
N ILE A 220 27.98 -24.44 35.40
CA ILE A 220 27.34 -23.32 34.68
C ILE A 220 27.63 -23.43 33.18
N ALA A 221 28.89 -23.64 32.80
CA ALA A 221 29.27 -23.82 31.39
C ALA A 221 28.52 -25.00 30.75
N TYR A 222 28.43 -26.14 31.44
CA TYR A 222 27.67 -27.30 30.97
C TYR A 222 26.19 -26.96 30.67
N PHE A 223 25.49 -26.29 31.59
CA PHE A 223 24.09 -25.92 31.38
C PHE A 223 23.89 -24.87 30.29
N LEU A 224 24.82 -23.92 30.16
CA LEU A 224 24.80 -22.93 29.08
C LEU A 224 25.04 -23.59 27.71
N THR A 225 25.98 -24.53 27.62
CA THR A 225 26.22 -25.29 26.39
C THR A 225 25.02 -26.17 26.04
N GLU A 226 24.42 -26.86 27.01
CA GLU A 226 23.19 -27.66 26.80
C GLU A 226 22.06 -26.77 26.24
N SER A 227 21.85 -25.60 26.84
CA SER A 227 20.82 -24.64 26.39
C SER A 227 21.14 -24.07 25.00
N CYS A 228 22.41 -23.79 24.72
CA CYS A 228 22.87 -23.29 23.42
C CYS A 228 22.63 -24.31 22.31
N VAL A 229 23.00 -25.58 22.53
CA VAL A 229 22.77 -26.66 21.55
C VAL A 229 21.28 -26.82 21.25
N MET A 230 20.43 -26.83 22.29
CA MET A 230 18.98 -26.89 22.11
C MET A 230 18.43 -25.69 21.34
N THR A 231 18.96 -24.49 21.60
CA THR A 231 18.57 -23.26 20.91
C THR A 231 18.97 -23.28 19.45
N VAL A 232 20.19 -23.71 19.12
CA VAL A 232 20.67 -23.84 17.74
C VAL A 232 19.79 -24.82 16.96
N LEU A 233 19.49 -25.99 17.53
CA LEU A 233 18.58 -26.95 16.90
C LEU A 233 17.19 -26.36 16.68
N ALA A 234 16.64 -25.64 17.66
CA ALA A 234 15.35 -24.99 17.53
C ALA A 234 15.34 -23.90 16.46
N VAL A 235 16.42 -23.11 16.33
CA VAL A 235 16.56 -22.08 15.29
C VAL A 235 16.65 -22.70 13.90
N ILE A 236 17.41 -23.79 13.71
CA ILE A 236 17.46 -24.50 12.43
C ILE A 236 16.05 -24.97 12.02
N VAL A 237 15.33 -25.60 12.95
CA VAL A 237 13.94 -26.03 12.71
C VAL A 237 13.05 -24.82 12.40
N SER A 238 13.19 -23.73 13.14
CA SER A 238 12.38 -22.52 12.95
C SER A 238 12.64 -21.85 11.60
N LEU A 239 13.89 -21.85 11.11
CA LEU A 239 14.24 -21.33 9.78
C LEU A 239 13.61 -22.18 8.67
N CYS A 240 13.63 -23.52 8.79
CA CYS A 240 12.93 -24.39 7.85
C CYS A 240 11.43 -24.14 7.83
N PHE A 241 10.81 -23.95 9.00
CA PHE A 241 9.39 -23.60 9.09
C PHE A 241 9.09 -22.22 8.53
N ALA A 242 9.94 -21.23 8.78
CA ALA A 242 9.79 -19.87 8.27
C ALA A 242 9.83 -19.87 6.74
N GLU A 243 10.81 -20.54 6.14
CA GLU A 243 10.93 -20.70 4.69
C GLU A 243 9.70 -21.38 4.08
N TRP A 244 9.17 -22.40 4.75
CA TRP A 244 7.98 -23.12 4.26
C TRP A 244 6.69 -22.29 4.36
N LEU A 245 6.56 -21.44 5.36
CA LEU A 245 5.37 -20.58 5.58
C LEU A 245 5.45 -19.26 4.81
N LEU A 246 6.64 -18.81 4.43
CA LEU A 246 6.88 -17.53 3.77
C LEU A 246 6.05 -17.33 2.49
N PRO A 247 5.88 -18.32 1.59
CA PRO A 247 5.05 -18.14 0.39
C PRO A 247 3.58 -17.89 0.72
N TRP A 248 3.06 -18.55 1.75
CA TRP A 248 1.68 -18.34 2.19
C TRP A 248 1.51 -16.93 2.78
N LEU A 249 2.48 -16.48 3.57
CA LEU A 249 2.50 -15.13 4.13
C LEU A 249 2.63 -14.06 3.04
N ASN A 250 3.48 -14.28 2.04
CA ASN A 250 3.67 -13.40 0.89
C ASN A 250 2.37 -13.25 0.08
N ASN A 251 1.66 -14.35 -0.15
CA ASN A 251 0.35 -14.31 -0.81
C ASN A 251 -0.70 -13.59 0.04
N PHE A 252 -0.69 -13.81 1.36
CA PHE A 252 -1.65 -13.17 2.27
C PHE A 252 -1.41 -11.66 2.41
N LEU A 253 -0.15 -11.22 2.42
CA LEU A 253 0.23 -9.82 2.55
C LEU A 253 0.37 -9.09 1.21
N GLU A 254 0.28 -9.82 0.09
CA GLU A 254 0.61 -9.33 -1.25
C GLU A 254 2.00 -8.65 -1.28
N LYS A 255 2.96 -9.27 -0.60
CA LYS A 255 4.36 -8.82 -0.53
C LYS A 255 5.29 -9.92 -1.02
N GLN A 256 6.47 -9.53 -1.48
CA GLN A 256 7.56 -10.44 -1.82
C GLN A 256 8.63 -10.26 -0.75
N MET A 257 8.61 -11.13 0.25
CA MET A 257 9.65 -11.24 1.26
C MET A 257 10.40 -12.54 1.00
N ASP A 258 11.72 -12.47 0.97
CA ASP A 258 12.59 -13.63 0.78
C ASP A 258 13.50 -13.77 2.00
N LEU A 259 13.78 -15.01 2.42
CA LEU A 259 14.70 -15.33 3.50
C LEU A 259 16.08 -15.69 2.91
N ASP A 260 16.79 -14.70 2.41
CA ASP A 260 18.14 -14.90 1.89
C ASP A 260 19.19 -14.89 3.02
N LEU A 261 19.37 -16.04 3.66
CA LEU A 261 20.40 -16.22 4.69
C LEU A 261 21.83 -16.19 4.16
N TRP A 262 22.04 -16.28 2.84
CA TRP A 262 23.38 -16.41 2.24
C TRP A 262 23.97 -15.07 1.86
N THR A 263 23.16 -14.16 1.33
CA THR A 263 23.64 -12.84 0.88
C THR A 263 23.34 -11.71 1.87
N ASP A 264 22.31 -11.85 2.71
CA ASP A 264 21.92 -10.80 3.66
C ASP A 264 22.73 -10.87 4.97
N ASN A 265 23.76 -10.03 5.04
CA ASN A 265 24.62 -9.88 6.22
C ASN A 265 23.84 -9.39 7.46
N ALA A 266 22.79 -8.59 7.30
CA ALA A 266 22.01 -8.07 8.41
C ALA A 266 21.14 -9.19 9.03
N LEU A 267 20.54 -10.03 8.19
CA LEU A 267 19.78 -11.19 8.64
C LEU A 267 20.68 -12.21 9.37
N GLN A 268 21.88 -12.47 8.85
CA GLN A 268 22.86 -13.34 9.50
C GLN A 268 23.23 -12.84 10.91
N LEU A 269 23.54 -11.54 11.03
CA LEU A 269 23.87 -10.92 12.31
C LEU A 269 22.68 -10.97 13.28
N PHE A 270 21.46 -10.78 12.78
CA PHE A 270 20.24 -10.88 13.57
C PHE A 270 20.03 -12.30 14.12
N VAL A 271 20.13 -13.33 13.28
CA VAL A 271 19.99 -14.75 13.70
C VAL A 271 21.06 -15.13 14.72
N LEU A 272 22.32 -14.73 14.49
CA LEU A 272 23.41 -14.97 15.43
C LEU A 272 23.14 -14.32 16.79
N THR A 273 22.70 -13.06 16.78
CA THR A 273 22.31 -12.32 17.99
C THR A 273 21.17 -13.01 18.71
N LEU A 274 20.16 -13.48 17.97
CA LEU A 274 19.01 -14.19 18.51
C LEU A 274 19.43 -15.49 19.22
N VAL A 275 20.28 -16.31 18.60
CA VAL A 275 20.82 -17.54 19.21
C VAL A 275 21.55 -17.24 20.52
N VAL A 276 22.44 -16.24 20.53
CA VAL A 276 23.22 -15.88 21.71
C VAL A 276 22.33 -15.37 22.83
N VAL A 277 21.45 -14.41 22.54
CA VAL A 277 20.57 -13.78 23.53
C VAL A 277 19.59 -14.81 24.11
N THR A 278 18.96 -15.63 23.29
CA THR A 278 17.98 -16.62 23.75
C THR A 278 18.63 -17.75 24.56
N SER A 279 19.82 -18.22 24.15
CA SER A 279 20.60 -19.21 24.90
C SER A 279 20.98 -18.69 26.29
N LEU A 280 21.40 -17.42 26.37
CA LEU A 280 21.73 -16.76 27.63
C LEU A 280 20.49 -16.58 28.50
N LEU A 281 19.41 -15.99 27.99
CA LEU A 281 18.19 -15.75 28.76
C LEU A 281 17.56 -17.05 29.29
N SER A 282 17.52 -18.09 28.46
CA SER A 282 16.89 -19.36 28.80
C SER A 282 17.77 -20.24 29.70
N GLY A 283 19.10 -20.22 29.48
CA GLY A 283 20.05 -21.08 30.18
C GLY A 283 20.63 -20.50 31.47
N LEU A 284 20.77 -19.16 31.58
CA LEU A 284 21.45 -18.51 32.70
C LEU A 284 20.74 -18.74 34.03
N TYR A 285 19.41 -18.64 34.05
CA TYR A 285 18.64 -18.83 35.28
C TYR A 285 18.76 -20.27 35.82
N PRO A 286 18.47 -21.33 35.03
CA PRO A 286 18.72 -22.71 35.47
C PRO A 286 20.17 -22.92 35.87
N ALA A 287 21.15 -22.40 35.11
CA ALA A 287 22.57 -22.58 35.41
C ALA A 287 22.97 -22.00 36.77
N ILE A 288 22.54 -20.78 37.12
CA ILE A 288 22.88 -20.14 38.39
C ILE A 288 22.19 -20.83 39.57
N VAL A 289 20.90 -21.15 39.41
CA VAL A 289 20.08 -21.76 40.47
C VAL A 289 20.50 -23.22 40.71
N LEU A 290 20.68 -24.01 39.65
CA LEU A 290 21.03 -25.43 39.75
C LEU A 290 22.48 -25.66 40.19
N SER A 291 23.42 -24.82 39.73
CA SER A 291 24.81 -24.91 40.18
C SER A 291 24.99 -24.55 41.66
N GLY A 292 24.00 -23.92 42.30
CA GLY A 292 24.01 -23.52 43.70
C GLY A 292 23.65 -24.63 44.71
N TYR A 293 23.10 -25.77 44.29
CA TYR A 293 22.63 -26.80 45.22
C TYR A 293 23.76 -27.47 46.02
N GLN A 294 23.54 -27.66 47.32
CA GLN A 294 24.49 -28.33 48.23
C GLN A 294 24.30 -29.86 48.20
N PRO A 295 25.36 -30.65 47.95
CA PRO A 295 25.28 -32.12 47.83
C PRO A 295 24.71 -32.83 49.06
N VAL A 296 25.00 -32.31 50.26
CA VAL A 296 24.62 -32.92 51.55
C VAL A 296 23.09 -32.87 51.78
N ALA A 297 22.41 -31.83 51.28
CA ALA A 297 20.96 -31.70 51.40
C ALA A 297 20.21 -32.62 50.41
N VAL A 298 20.79 -32.86 49.23
CA VAL A 298 20.19 -33.68 48.17
C VAL A 298 20.25 -35.18 48.50
N LEU A 299 21.32 -35.65 49.14
CA LEU A 299 21.54 -37.07 49.48
C LEU A 299 20.80 -37.54 50.74
N LYS A 300 20.49 -36.64 51.69
CA LYS A 300 19.83 -37.00 52.97
C LYS A 300 18.30 -37.09 52.90
N ASN A 301 17.68 -37.01 51.72
CA ASN A 301 16.23 -37.03 51.50
C ASN A 301 15.43 -36.04 52.40
N LYS A 302 16.10 -35.03 52.98
CA LYS A 302 15.47 -33.91 53.68
C LYS A 302 15.08 -32.86 52.64
N LEU A 303 14.10 -33.21 51.82
CA LEU A 303 13.34 -32.27 50.98
C LEU A 303 12.43 -31.36 51.82
N SER A 304 12.81 -31.01 53.05
CA SER A 304 12.16 -29.93 53.79
C SER A 304 12.68 -28.60 53.28
N MET A 305 12.23 -28.27 52.06
CA MET A 305 11.75 -26.95 51.64
C MET A 305 12.34 -25.77 52.44
N HIS A 306 13.66 -25.57 52.37
CA HIS A 306 14.25 -24.32 52.85
C HIS A 306 13.96 -23.24 51.82
N ARG A 307 13.02 -22.35 52.21
CA ARG A 307 12.70 -21.01 51.68
C ARG A 307 13.59 -20.57 50.50
N SER A 308 13.05 -20.55 49.29
CA SER A 308 12.33 -19.38 48.75
C SER A 308 13.22 -18.20 48.36
N SER A 309 14.23 -18.43 47.51
CA SER A 309 14.79 -17.35 46.66
C SER A 309 14.40 -17.50 45.18
N GLY A 310 14.12 -18.73 44.69
CA GLY A 310 13.72 -18.99 43.30
C GLY A 310 12.22 -19.13 43.04
N VAL A 311 11.42 -19.51 44.04
CA VAL A 311 9.97 -19.78 43.86
C VAL A 311 9.17 -18.50 43.57
N GLY A 312 9.59 -17.36 44.15
CA GLY A 312 8.97 -16.06 43.88
C GLY A 312 9.13 -15.63 42.43
N LEU A 313 10.37 -15.66 41.91
CA LEU A 313 10.64 -15.29 40.52
C LEU A 313 9.93 -16.22 39.53
N ARG A 314 9.93 -17.55 39.78
CA ARG A 314 9.18 -18.50 38.94
C ARG A 314 7.69 -18.19 38.93
N LYS A 315 7.07 -17.93 40.09
CA LYS A 315 5.66 -17.56 40.16
C LYS A 315 5.37 -16.28 39.38
N VAL A 316 6.22 -15.27 39.50
CA VAL A 316 6.09 -14.01 38.74
C VAL A 316 6.21 -14.27 37.23
N LEU A 317 7.22 -15.02 36.80
CA LEU A 317 7.43 -15.38 35.39
C LEU A 317 6.25 -16.15 34.82
N VAL A 318 5.71 -17.13 35.56
CA VAL A 318 4.53 -17.91 35.15
C VAL A 318 3.28 -17.01 35.04
N VAL A 319 3.03 -16.16 36.03
CA VAL A 319 1.88 -15.24 36.01
C VAL A 319 2.01 -14.26 34.83
N PHE A 320 3.20 -13.70 34.60
CA PHE A 320 3.48 -12.84 33.46
C PHE A 320 3.25 -13.56 32.12
N GLN A 321 3.73 -14.79 31.98
CA GLN A 321 3.50 -15.62 30.80
C GLN A 321 2.01 -15.82 30.53
N PHE A 322 1.23 -16.23 31.54
CA PHE A 322 -0.21 -16.45 31.38
C PHE A 322 -0.96 -15.16 31.07
N LEU A 323 -0.58 -14.03 31.68
CA LEU A 323 -1.17 -12.72 31.38
C LEU A 323 -0.97 -12.36 29.91
N VAL A 324 0.26 -12.48 29.40
CA VAL A 324 0.60 -12.19 28.00
C VAL A 324 -0.21 -13.07 27.06
N VAL A 325 -0.28 -14.38 27.31
CA VAL A 325 -1.04 -15.31 26.47
C VAL A 325 -2.53 -14.96 26.48
N GLN A 326 -3.10 -14.63 27.64
CA GLN A 326 -4.51 -14.21 27.74
C GLN A 326 -4.78 -12.94 26.92
N VAL A 327 -3.91 -11.93 27.02
CA VAL A 327 -4.03 -10.70 26.22
C VAL A 327 -3.98 -11.02 24.73
N LEU A 328 -3.06 -11.87 24.28
CA LEU A 328 -2.97 -12.25 22.86
C LEU A 328 -4.23 -12.96 22.36
N VAL A 329 -4.78 -13.89 23.15
CA VAL A 329 -6.04 -14.58 22.81
C VAL A 329 -7.21 -13.59 22.73
N VAL A 330 -7.36 -12.71 23.73
CA VAL A 330 -8.43 -11.68 23.73
C VAL A 330 -8.29 -10.75 22.52
N SER A 331 -7.09 -10.24 22.25
CA SER A 331 -6.83 -9.37 21.09
C SER A 331 -7.18 -10.07 19.78
N THR A 332 -6.86 -11.35 19.64
CA THR A 332 -7.17 -12.13 18.43
C THR A 332 -8.68 -12.27 18.22
N VAL A 333 -9.43 -12.56 19.30
CA VAL A 333 -10.89 -12.66 19.25
C VAL A 333 -11.53 -11.31 18.92
N VAL A 334 -11.06 -10.22 19.53
CA VAL A 334 -11.55 -8.86 19.26
C VAL A 334 -11.30 -8.46 17.81
N ILE A 335 -10.09 -8.66 17.29
CA ILE A 335 -9.75 -8.39 15.89
C ILE A 335 -10.62 -9.23 14.95
N GLY A 336 -10.81 -10.51 15.25
CA GLY A 336 -11.70 -11.39 14.47
C GLY A 336 -13.14 -10.88 14.42
N ASN A 337 -13.67 -10.42 15.56
CA ASN A 337 -15.01 -9.84 15.64
C ASN A 337 -15.10 -8.50 14.89
N GLN A 338 -14.09 -7.64 15.00
CA GLN A 338 -14.03 -6.38 14.25
C GLN A 338 -13.99 -6.64 12.74
N MET A 339 -13.20 -7.61 12.27
CA MET A 339 -13.15 -7.98 10.85
C MET A 339 -14.49 -8.50 10.34
N ASN A 340 -15.21 -9.29 11.15
CA ASN A 340 -16.56 -9.75 10.80
C ASN A 340 -17.56 -8.59 10.73
N TYR A 341 -17.49 -7.64 11.67
CA TYR A 341 -18.32 -6.44 11.65
C TYR A 341 -18.05 -5.57 10.41
N LEU A 342 -16.77 -5.34 10.07
CA LEU A 342 -16.39 -4.57 8.89
C LEU A 342 -16.86 -5.21 7.58
N ARG A 343 -16.82 -6.54 7.49
CA ARG A 343 -17.33 -7.29 6.32
C ARG A 343 -18.85 -7.22 6.16
N GLY A 344 -19.60 -7.04 7.25
CA GLY A 344 -21.06 -6.99 7.24
C GLY A 344 -21.66 -5.59 7.22
N LYS A 345 -20.86 -4.52 7.29
CA LYS A 345 -21.35 -3.14 7.29
C LYS A 345 -21.88 -2.78 5.89
N PRO A 346 -23.14 -2.31 5.75
CA PRO A 346 -23.67 -1.90 4.45
C PRO A 346 -22.90 -0.67 3.95
N LEU A 347 -22.37 -0.75 2.73
CA LEU A 347 -21.58 0.32 2.13
C LEU A 347 -22.42 1.41 1.48
N GLY A 348 -23.72 1.16 1.27
CA GLY A 348 -24.65 2.05 0.57
C GLY A 348 -24.79 1.75 -0.93
N TYR A 349 -24.17 0.67 -1.41
CA TYR A 349 -24.23 0.18 -2.78
C TYR A 349 -23.92 -1.33 -2.83
N ASP A 350 -24.24 -1.99 -3.94
CA ASP A 350 -24.04 -3.42 -4.12
C ASP A 350 -22.58 -3.76 -4.46
N THR A 351 -21.95 -4.55 -3.59
CA THR A 351 -20.59 -5.08 -3.78
C THR A 351 -20.55 -6.53 -4.20
N GLU A 352 -21.66 -7.27 -4.08
CA GLU A 352 -21.68 -8.70 -4.35
C GLU A 352 -21.54 -9.01 -5.83
N ALA A 353 -20.59 -9.89 -6.15
CA ALA A 353 -20.44 -10.54 -7.44
C ALA A 353 -20.20 -9.60 -8.63
N VAL A 354 -19.43 -8.53 -8.41
CA VAL A 354 -19.13 -7.59 -9.47
C VAL A 354 -17.64 -7.46 -9.77
N VAL A 355 -17.33 -7.50 -11.06
CA VAL A 355 -15.96 -7.58 -11.57
C VAL A 355 -15.62 -6.32 -12.37
N ASN A 356 -14.54 -5.65 -11.98
CA ASN A 356 -13.99 -4.49 -12.68
C ASN A 356 -12.97 -4.97 -13.72
N VAL A 357 -13.14 -4.56 -14.98
CA VAL A 357 -12.25 -4.95 -16.08
C VAL A 357 -11.80 -3.70 -16.84
N ALA A 358 -10.48 -3.48 -16.92
CA ALA A 358 -9.97 -2.39 -17.75
C ALA A 358 -10.13 -2.73 -19.24
N VAL A 359 -10.62 -1.77 -20.02
CA VAL A 359 -10.84 -1.96 -21.47
C VAL A 359 -9.65 -1.41 -22.23
N PRO A 360 -9.00 -2.19 -23.11
CA PRO A 360 -7.82 -1.74 -23.85
C PRO A 360 -8.14 -0.75 -24.98
N ALA A 361 -9.32 -0.85 -25.60
CA ALA A 361 -9.72 0.03 -26.69
C ALA A 361 -10.74 1.07 -26.21
N ARG A 362 -10.48 2.35 -26.50
CA ARG A 362 -11.34 3.49 -26.12
C ARG A 362 -12.23 4.01 -27.26
N GLU A 363 -12.26 3.29 -28.37
CA GLU A 363 -13.05 3.64 -29.55
C GLU A 363 -14.54 3.35 -29.30
N ALA A 364 -15.41 4.31 -29.58
CA ALA A 364 -16.85 4.22 -29.31
C ALA A 364 -17.49 2.97 -29.92
N ASP A 365 -17.17 2.65 -31.17
CA ASP A 365 -17.75 1.49 -31.88
C ASP A 365 -17.35 0.16 -31.25
N LYS A 366 -16.09 0.04 -30.78
CA LYS A 366 -15.59 -1.16 -30.10
C LYS A 366 -16.20 -1.29 -28.71
N LEU A 367 -16.37 -0.18 -27.99
CA LEU A 367 -17.04 -0.17 -26.69
C LEU A 367 -18.50 -0.62 -26.85
N ALA A 368 -19.24 -0.05 -27.80
CA ALA A 368 -20.63 -0.44 -28.08
C ALA A 368 -20.74 -1.93 -28.47
N ALA A 369 -19.87 -2.42 -29.36
CA ALA A 369 -19.86 -3.83 -29.74
C ALA A 369 -19.51 -4.76 -28.57
N PHE A 370 -18.60 -4.33 -27.68
CA PHE A 370 -18.26 -5.06 -26.47
C PHE A 370 -19.45 -5.14 -25.51
N ARG A 371 -20.16 -4.03 -25.26
CA ARG A 371 -21.39 -4.02 -24.45
C ARG A 371 -22.40 -5.02 -24.96
N THR A 372 -22.73 -4.96 -26.25
CA THR A 372 -23.72 -5.87 -26.88
C THR A 372 -23.35 -7.34 -26.69
N ARG A 373 -22.06 -7.69 -26.80
CA ARG A 373 -21.60 -9.08 -26.61
C ARG A 373 -21.69 -9.54 -25.16
N MET A 374 -21.39 -8.65 -24.22
CA MET A 374 -21.41 -8.97 -22.80
C MET A 374 -22.84 -9.08 -22.29
N GLU A 375 -23.72 -8.17 -22.67
CA GLU A 375 -25.15 -8.21 -22.33
C GLU A 375 -25.89 -9.38 -22.99
N ALA A 376 -25.39 -9.89 -24.11
CA ALA A 376 -25.93 -11.11 -24.73
C ALA A 376 -25.66 -12.39 -23.89
N ASN A 377 -24.73 -12.34 -22.95
CA ASN A 377 -24.46 -13.48 -22.07
C ASN A 377 -25.46 -13.47 -20.89
N PRO A 378 -26.28 -14.52 -20.70
CA PRO A 378 -27.28 -14.56 -19.62
C PRO A 378 -26.69 -14.54 -18.21
N ASP A 379 -25.39 -14.84 -18.05
CA ASP A 379 -24.70 -14.74 -16.76
C ASP A 379 -24.41 -13.29 -16.36
N VAL A 380 -24.58 -12.33 -17.29
CA VAL A 380 -24.34 -10.90 -17.12
C VAL A 380 -25.64 -10.18 -16.79
N ILE A 381 -25.76 -9.67 -15.56
CA ILE A 381 -26.99 -8.98 -15.12
C ILE A 381 -27.03 -7.54 -15.65
N ALA A 382 -25.91 -6.83 -15.49
CA ALA A 382 -25.80 -5.43 -15.83
C ALA A 382 -24.35 -5.08 -16.15
N MET A 383 -24.18 -4.14 -17.07
CA MET A 383 -22.88 -3.64 -17.49
C MET A 383 -22.90 -2.11 -17.53
N SER A 384 -21.83 -1.50 -17.03
CA SER A 384 -21.68 -0.04 -16.99
C SER A 384 -20.23 0.34 -17.30
N TYR A 385 -20.03 1.52 -17.88
CA TYR A 385 -18.73 2.16 -17.99
C TYR A 385 -18.60 3.29 -16.94
N GLY A 386 -17.45 3.39 -16.28
CA GLY A 386 -17.08 4.46 -15.37
C GLY A 386 -15.60 4.41 -14.97
N LEU A 387 -15.07 5.47 -14.37
CA LEU A 387 -13.65 5.58 -14.00
C LEU A 387 -13.22 4.56 -12.93
N GLY A 388 -14.17 4.12 -12.09
CA GLY A 388 -13.96 3.19 -11.00
C GLY A 388 -15.25 2.84 -10.27
N ALA A 389 -15.16 1.98 -9.26
CA ALA A 389 -16.26 1.66 -8.35
C ALA A 389 -16.62 2.84 -7.42
N PRO A 390 -17.80 2.83 -6.75
CA PRO A 390 -18.18 3.85 -5.78
C PRO A 390 -17.10 4.02 -4.72
N THR A 391 -16.59 2.92 -4.17
CA THR A 391 -15.33 2.90 -3.41
C THR A 391 -14.16 2.53 -4.33
N SER A 392 -13.34 3.51 -4.68
CA SER A 392 -12.11 3.28 -5.47
C SER A 392 -11.06 4.33 -5.18
N GLU A 393 -9.79 3.92 -5.16
CA GLU A 393 -8.64 4.83 -5.05
C GLU A 393 -8.49 5.73 -6.30
N ASN A 394 -9.12 5.38 -7.42
CA ASN A 394 -9.28 6.25 -8.58
C ASN A 394 -10.28 7.37 -8.27
N ALA A 395 -9.77 8.47 -7.72
CA ALA A 395 -10.53 9.67 -7.41
C ALA A 395 -10.01 10.85 -8.25
N LEU A 396 -10.87 11.41 -9.11
CA LEU A 396 -10.58 12.67 -9.78
C LEU A 396 -11.07 13.79 -8.86
N THR A 397 -10.17 14.33 -8.04
CA THR A 397 -10.57 15.36 -7.07
C THR A 397 -10.40 16.76 -7.67
N THR A 398 -11.43 17.60 -7.56
CA THR A 398 -11.38 18.98 -8.02
C THR A 398 -12.11 19.92 -7.08
N SER A 399 -11.92 21.23 -7.25
CA SER A 399 -12.72 22.24 -6.57
C SER A 399 -14.10 22.35 -7.24
N TYR A 400 -15.11 22.77 -6.47
CA TYR A 400 -16.45 23.01 -7.02
C TYR A 400 -17.16 24.11 -6.24
N TYR A 401 -18.06 24.81 -6.92
CA TYR A 401 -18.88 25.85 -6.35
C TYR A 401 -20.21 26.00 -7.11
N LEU A 402 -21.19 26.61 -6.45
CA LEU A 402 -22.44 27.04 -7.10
C LEU A 402 -22.13 28.19 -8.06
N THR A 403 -22.47 28.02 -9.34
CA THR A 403 -22.15 28.99 -10.40
C THR A 403 -22.66 30.39 -10.06
N GLU A 404 -23.88 30.50 -9.52
CA GLU A 404 -24.50 31.77 -9.11
C GLU A 404 -23.75 32.51 -7.98
N LYS A 405 -23.04 31.77 -7.11
CA LYS A 405 -22.26 32.36 -6.01
C LYS A 405 -20.86 32.77 -6.47
N GLY A 406 -20.44 32.35 -7.67
CA GLY A 406 -19.07 32.50 -8.14
C GLY A 406 -18.07 31.75 -7.28
N ASN A 407 -16.80 31.79 -7.69
CA ASN A 407 -15.71 31.20 -6.93
C ASN A 407 -15.42 32.05 -5.66
N SER A 408 -16.17 31.79 -4.59
CA SER A 408 -16.16 32.58 -3.35
C SER A 408 -14.95 32.31 -2.44
N GLY A 409 -13.90 31.62 -2.91
CA GLY A 409 -12.72 31.25 -2.09
C GLY A 409 -12.93 30.12 -1.09
N ALA A 410 -14.18 29.66 -0.89
CA ALA A 410 -14.50 28.43 -0.15
C ALA A 410 -14.35 27.23 -1.09
N HIS A 411 -13.12 26.76 -1.29
CA HIS A 411 -12.83 25.65 -2.19
C HIS A 411 -13.14 24.32 -1.50
N ASN A 412 -14.40 23.91 -1.58
CA ASN A 412 -14.77 22.54 -1.26
C ASN A 412 -14.11 21.61 -2.31
N MET A 413 -13.55 20.50 -1.86
CA MET A 413 -13.05 19.44 -2.75
C MET A 413 -14.16 18.41 -2.96
N VAL A 414 -14.32 17.96 -4.20
CA VAL A 414 -15.26 16.90 -4.58
C VAL A 414 -14.53 15.83 -5.37
N ASN A 415 -14.89 14.58 -5.11
CA ASN A 415 -14.53 13.46 -5.96
C ASN A 415 -15.46 13.40 -7.18
N LEU A 416 -14.91 13.67 -8.36
CA LEU A 416 -15.60 13.49 -9.63
C LEU A 416 -15.56 12.01 -10.05
N LYS A 417 -16.73 11.45 -10.33
CA LYS A 417 -16.87 10.10 -10.87
C LYS A 417 -17.51 10.16 -12.26
N PRO A 418 -16.70 10.07 -13.33
CA PRO A 418 -17.19 9.82 -14.67
C PRO A 418 -17.90 8.47 -14.73
N VAL A 419 -19.19 8.47 -15.08
CA VAL A 419 -20.02 7.27 -15.15
C VAL A 419 -21.00 7.34 -16.32
N ASP A 420 -21.57 6.20 -16.69
CA ASP A 420 -22.64 6.10 -17.68
C ASP A 420 -24.05 6.01 -17.04
N SER A 421 -25.07 5.99 -17.90
CA SER A 421 -26.48 5.82 -17.55
C SER A 421 -26.81 4.51 -16.84
N ARG A 422 -25.98 3.47 -16.97
CA ARG A 422 -26.20 2.15 -16.36
C ARG A 422 -25.52 1.99 -15.01
N TYR A 423 -24.71 2.97 -14.58
CA TYR A 423 -23.92 2.87 -13.37
C TYR A 423 -24.77 2.72 -12.11
N ARG A 424 -25.85 3.50 -11.98
CA ARG A 424 -26.78 3.38 -10.83
C ARG A 424 -27.33 1.97 -10.71
N ASP A 425 -27.80 1.40 -11.81
CA ASP A 425 -28.46 0.09 -11.81
C ASP A 425 -27.42 -1.04 -11.60
N THR A 426 -26.18 -0.86 -12.07
CA THR A 426 -25.07 -1.81 -11.88
C THR A 426 -24.54 -1.83 -10.44
N TYR A 427 -24.72 -0.75 -9.67
CA TYR A 427 -24.26 -0.65 -8.28
C TYR A 427 -25.40 -0.53 -7.26
N GLY A 428 -26.66 -0.55 -7.71
CA GLY A 428 -27.81 -0.41 -6.81
C GLY A 428 -27.87 0.92 -6.06
N LEU A 429 -27.33 2.01 -6.63
CA LEU A 429 -27.29 3.31 -5.95
C LEU A 429 -28.71 3.86 -5.73
N LYS A 430 -28.99 4.31 -4.50
CA LYS A 430 -30.31 4.82 -4.13
C LYS A 430 -30.44 6.30 -4.51
N LEU A 431 -31.29 6.59 -5.50
CA LEU A 431 -31.68 7.95 -5.88
C LEU A 431 -32.71 8.49 -4.87
N ILE A 432 -32.43 9.64 -4.27
CA ILE A 432 -33.32 10.33 -3.31
C ILE A 432 -34.29 11.26 -4.05
N ALA A 433 -33.79 12.01 -5.04
CA ALA A 433 -34.60 12.95 -5.81
C ALA A 433 -34.01 13.18 -7.21
N GLY A 434 -34.85 13.70 -8.12
CA GLY A 434 -34.49 13.97 -9.51
C GLY A 434 -34.46 12.71 -10.38
N ARG A 435 -33.57 12.68 -11.37
CA ARG A 435 -33.41 11.57 -12.33
C ARG A 435 -31.95 11.12 -12.44
N TRP A 436 -31.73 9.92 -12.98
CA TRP A 436 -30.40 9.46 -13.39
C TRP A 436 -30.06 9.92 -14.82
N PHE A 437 -28.82 9.70 -15.26
CA PHE A 437 -28.37 9.97 -16.62
C PHE A 437 -29.14 9.13 -17.65
N THR A 438 -29.33 9.71 -18.83
CA THR A 438 -29.89 9.06 -20.01
C THR A 438 -28.83 8.98 -21.13
N GLU A 439 -29.05 8.11 -22.10
CA GLU A 439 -28.17 8.00 -23.28
C GLU A 439 -28.08 9.32 -24.06
N THR A 440 -29.13 10.15 -24.02
CA THR A 440 -29.10 11.50 -24.62
C THR A 440 -28.14 12.44 -23.88
N ASP A 441 -28.12 12.39 -22.55
CA ASP A 441 -27.17 13.19 -21.76
C ASP A 441 -25.71 12.76 -22.02
N GLU A 442 -25.47 11.47 -22.27
CA GLU A 442 -24.13 10.97 -22.63
C GLU A 442 -23.68 11.52 -24.00
N GLN A 443 -24.57 11.52 -24.99
CA GLN A 443 -24.28 12.05 -26.32
C GLN A 443 -24.10 13.58 -26.32
N LEU A 444 -24.77 14.29 -25.42
CA LEU A 444 -24.63 15.74 -25.27
C LEU A 444 -23.29 16.15 -24.64
N ALA A 445 -22.68 15.27 -23.84
CA ALA A 445 -21.39 15.49 -23.21
C ALA A 445 -20.20 14.92 -24.03
N ASP A 446 -20.43 14.44 -25.25
CA ASP A 446 -19.39 13.85 -26.09
C ASP A 446 -18.43 14.93 -26.65
N LEU A 447 -17.13 14.71 -26.47
CA LEU A 447 -16.04 15.57 -26.96
C LEU A 447 -15.95 15.60 -28.49
N SER A 448 -16.59 14.67 -29.20
CA SER A 448 -16.73 14.73 -30.65
C SER A 448 -17.58 15.93 -31.12
N ARG A 449 -18.37 16.52 -30.21
CA ARG A 449 -19.17 17.72 -30.48
C ARG A 449 -18.37 19.00 -30.27
N PRO A 450 -18.66 20.06 -31.06
CA PRO A 450 -18.13 21.39 -30.80
C PRO A 450 -18.42 21.83 -29.35
N GLU A 451 -17.44 22.44 -28.69
CA GLU A 451 -17.52 22.86 -27.27
C GLU A 451 -18.79 23.69 -26.97
N ALA A 452 -19.20 24.54 -27.89
CA ALA A 452 -20.40 25.38 -27.76
C ALA A 452 -21.74 24.62 -27.74
N SER A 453 -21.76 23.33 -28.11
CA SER A 453 -22.97 22.48 -28.10
C SER A 453 -22.88 21.33 -27.08
N GLN A 454 -21.83 21.30 -26.27
CA GLN A 454 -21.69 20.35 -25.18
C GLN A 454 -22.54 20.80 -23.99
N VAL A 455 -23.31 19.87 -23.43
CA VAL A 455 -24.13 20.12 -22.23
C VAL A 455 -23.77 19.08 -21.19
N PHE A 456 -23.33 19.55 -20.03
CA PHE A 456 -22.99 18.70 -18.90
C PHE A 456 -24.11 18.73 -17.86
N VAL A 457 -24.39 17.57 -17.27
CA VAL A 457 -25.36 17.40 -16.19
C VAL A 457 -24.71 16.61 -15.06
N TYR A 458 -25.10 16.92 -13.84
CA TYR A 458 -24.50 16.37 -12.63
C TYR A 458 -25.51 15.68 -11.72
N ILE A 459 -25.05 14.64 -11.05
CA ILE A 459 -25.77 13.96 -9.98
C ILE A 459 -24.87 13.97 -8.75
N ILE A 460 -25.40 14.34 -7.59
CA ILE A 460 -24.60 14.58 -6.39
C ILE A 460 -25.05 13.70 -5.23
N ASN A 461 -24.18 13.43 -4.25
CA ASN A 461 -24.62 12.81 -2.99
C ASN A 461 -25.17 13.84 -1.98
N GLU A 462 -25.79 13.37 -0.90
CA GLU A 462 -26.32 14.23 0.15
C GLU A 462 -25.22 15.09 0.80
N THR A 463 -24.01 14.56 0.93
CA THR A 463 -22.86 15.30 1.47
C THR A 463 -22.49 16.50 0.60
N THR A 464 -22.45 16.35 -0.74
CA THR A 464 -22.27 17.48 -1.68
C THR A 464 -23.43 18.48 -1.61
N MET A 465 -24.66 18.01 -1.47
CA MET A 465 -25.81 18.91 -1.31
C MET A 465 -25.65 19.78 -0.05
N ARG A 466 -25.30 19.16 1.09
CA ARG A 466 -25.09 19.86 2.37
C ARG A 466 -23.92 20.83 2.31
N SER A 467 -22.81 20.48 1.65
CA SER A 467 -21.64 21.35 1.53
C SER A 467 -21.90 22.60 0.67
N LEU A 468 -22.81 22.52 -0.30
CA LEU A 468 -23.28 23.66 -1.10
C LEU A 468 -24.29 24.55 -0.35
N GLY A 469 -24.68 24.13 0.86
CA GLY A 469 -25.59 24.85 1.76
C GLY A 469 -27.06 24.53 1.54
N ALA A 470 -27.40 23.51 0.75
CA ALA A 470 -28.77 23.03 0.57
C ALA A 470 -29.14 21.99 1.65
N ARG A 471 -30.36 22.08 2.21
CA ARG A 471 -30.85 21.14 3.22
C ARG A 471 -31.80 20.10 2.65
N THR A 472 -32.47 20.43 1.56
CA THR A 472 -33.42 19.54 0.88
C THR A 472 -33.04 19.41 -0.60
N PRO A 473 -33.30 18.26 -1.24
CA PRO A 473 -32.97 18.06 -2.66
C PRO A 473 -33.62 19.10 -3.59
N ASP A 474 -34.84 19.54 -3.29
CA ASP A 474 -35.55 20.54 -4.10
C ASP A 474 -34.84 21.91 -4.15
N GLU A 475 -33.97 22.22 -3.20
CA GLU A 475 -33.21 23.47 -3.18
C GLU A 475 -32.00 23.46 -4.11
N ILE A 476 -31.54 22.26 -4.54
CA ILE A 476 -30.33 22.10 -5.35
C ILE A 476 -30.64 21.59 -6.76
N LEU A 477 -31.75 20.89 -6.97
CA LEU A 477 -32.17 20.43 -8.29
C LEU A 477 -32.38 21.63 -9.24
N GLY A 478 -31.83 21.54 -10.45
CA GLY A 478 -31.87 22.60 -11.46
C GLY A 478 -30.85 23.72 -11.28
N LYS A 479 -30.06 23.73 -10.19
CA LYS A 479 -28.96 24.68 -10.03
C LYS A 479 -27.72 24.24 -10.79
N HIS A 480 -26.96 25.22 -11.24
CA HIS A 480 -25.69 25.00 -11.92
C HIS A 480 -24.54 24.98 -10.92
N VAL A 481 -23.69 23.97 -11.07
CA VAL A 481 -22.46 23.81 -10.30
C VAL A 481 -21.31 23.87 -11.29
N THR A 482 -20.28 24.63 -10.95
CA THR A 482 -19.05 24.71 -11.75
C THR A 482 -17.96 23.92 -11.06
N THR A 483 -17.28 23.06 -11.82
CA THR A 483 -16.14 22.26 -11.37
C THR A 483 -14.82 22.86 -11.85
N GLY A 484 -13.74 22.67 -11.10
CA GLY A 484 -12.43 23.24 -11.42
C GLY A 484 -11.72 22.59 -12.62
N VAL A 485 -12.22 21.46 -13.13
CA VAL A 485 -11.71 20.84 -14.36
C VAL A 485 -12.29 21.61 -15.55
N ASN A 486 -11.46 22.36 -16.26
CA ASN A 486 -11.84 23.20 -17.41
C ASN A 486 -13.00 24.20 -17.16
N SER A 487 -13.29 24.52 -15.90
CA SER A 487 -14.46 25.34 -15.51
C SER A 487 -15.79 24.79 -16.07
N ILE A 488 -15.93 23.46 -16.16
CA ILE A 488 -17.14 22.84 -16.70
C ILE A 488 -18.31 23.15 -15.75
N GLU A 489 -19.36 23.73 -16.32
CA GLU A 489 -20.62 24.01 -15.68
C GLU A 489 -21.64 22.91 -16.01
N GLY A 490 -22.31 22.39 -14.99
CA GLY A 490 -23.36 21.38 -15.17
C GLY A 490 -24.55 21.59 -14.24
N GLU A 491 -25.74 21.33 -14.77
CA GLU A 491 -27.00 21.38 -14.02
C GLU A 491 -27.14 20.15 -13.12
N VAL A 492 -27.51 20.35 -11.85
CA VAL A 492 -27.79 19.25 -10.91
C VAL A 492 -29.16 18.66 -11.21
N ILE A 493 -29.18 17.46 -11.78
CA ILE A 493 -30.41 16.75 -12.21
C ILE A 493 -30.87 15.65 -11.24
N GLY A 494 -30.04 15.31 -10.25
CA GLY A 494 -30.35 14.25 -9.29
C GLY A 494 -29.52 14.30 -8.02
N VAL A 495 -30.08 13.71 -6.95
CA VAL A 495 -29.41 13.53 -5.65
C VAL A 495 -29.49 12.05 -5.24
N VAL A 496 -28.35 11.44 -4.96
CA VAL A 496 -28.26 10.07 -4.41
C VAL A 496 -27.99 10.07 -2.91
N ALA A 497 -28.35 8.98 -2.24
CA ALA A 497 -28.01 8.75 -0.84
C ALA A 497 -26.51 8.67 -0.63
N ASP A 498 -26.07 9.09 0.56
CA ASP A 498 -24.68 8.93 0.97
C ASP A 498 -24.26 7.44 0.94
N PHE A 499 -23.10 7.18 0.36
CA PHE A 499 -22.46 5.87 0.31
C PHE A 499 -20.99 6.04 0.70
N HIS A 500 -20.33 4.97 1.14
CA HIS A 500 -18.91 5.04 1.47
C HIS A 500 -18.08 5.07 0.18
N ASP A 501 -17.48 6.20 -0.15
CA ASP A 501 -16.68 6.39 -1.36
C ASP A 501 -15.18 6.10 -1.15
N ALA A 502 -14.74 6.04 0.10
CA ALA A 502 -13.36 5.78 0.52
C ALA A 502 -13.32 4.74 1.66
N SER A 503 -12.17 4.66 2.35
CA SER A 503 -11.96 3.80 3.52
C SER A 503 -13.07 4.00 4.57
N LEU A 504 -13.50 2.91 5.21
CA LEU A 504 -14.47 2.98 6.33
C LEU A 504 -13.97 3.77 7.55
N HIS A 505 -12.69 4.15 7.57
CA HIS A 505 -12.09 5.01 8.59
C HIS A 505 -12.33 6.51 8.31
N GLU A 506 -12.68 6.86 7.08
CA GLU A 506 -12.90 8.24 6.65
C GLU A 506 -14.39 8.57 6.65
N ALA A 507 -14.69 9.86 6.82
CA ALA A 507 -16.03 10.37 6.60
C ALA A 507 -16.40 10.29 5.11
N ILE A 508 -17.68 10.14 4.81
CA ILE A 508 -18.19 10.17 3.44
C ILE A 508 -17.85 11.52 2.82
N SER A 509 -17.22 11.50 1.65
CA SER A 509 -16.77 12.73 0.98
C SER A 509 -17.84 13.29 0.03
N PRO A 510 -17.75 14.57 -0.37
CA PRO A 510 -18.58 15.11 -1.45
C PRO A 510 -18.26 14.39 -2.77
N VAL A 511 -19.29 13.83 -3.42
CA VAL A 511 -19.19 13.17 -4.73
C VAL A 511 -20.08 13.88 -5.75
N ILE A 512 -19.56 14.06 -6.97
CA ILE A 512 -20.33 14.44 -8.16
C ILE A 512 -20.10 13.37 -9.23
N PHE A 513 -21.20 12.79 -9.71
CA PHE A 513 -21.22 11.98 -10.91
C PHE A 513 -21.41 12.87 -12.14
N MET A 514 -20.71 12.55 -13.22
CA MET A 514 -20.82 13.27 -14.49
C MET A 514 -20.62 12.33 -15.68
N ASN A 515 -21.16 12.71 -16.83
CA ASN A 515 -20.90 12.02 -18.08
C ASN A 515 -19.61 12.59 -18.70
N PHE A 516 -18.52 11.83 -18.67
CA PHE A 516 -17.26 12.22 -19.33
C PHE A 516 -16.76 11.04 -20.18
N PRO A 517 -17.27 10.88 -21.41
CA PRO A 517 -17.08 9.67 -22.22
C PRO A 517 -15.63 9.23 -22.41
N PHE A 518 -14.70 10.19 -22.46
CA PHE A 518 -13.26 9.93 -22.58
C PHE A 518 -12.64 9.13 -21.43
N LEU A 519 -13.26 9.14 -20.24
CA LEU A 519 -12.72 8.51 -19.01
C LEU A 519 -13.44 7.21 -18.60
N LEU A 520 -14.42 6.74 -19.36
CA LEU A 520 -15.30 5.63 -18.94
C LEU A 520 -14.63 4.24 -19.14
N ARG A 521 -14.60 3.38 -18.11
CA ARG A 521 -14.07 1.99 -18.12
C ARG A 521 -15.16 0.94 -17.77
N CYS A 522 -15.19 -0.24 -18.38
CA CYS A 522 -16.23 -1.27 -18.16
C CYS A 522 -16.29 -1.95 -16.77
N ARG A 523 -17.50 -2.38 -16.39
CA ARG A 523 -17.80 -3.35 -15.32
C ARG A 523 -18.94 -4.30 -15.72
N ASN A 524 -18.88 -5.56 -15.27
CA ASN A 524 -19.91 -6.58 -15.46
C ASN A 524 -20.28 -7.28 -14.12
N GLN A 525 -21.58 -7.54 -13.87
CA GLN A 525 -22.10 -8.37 -12.77
C GLN A 525 -22.32 -9.83 -13.18
N SER A 526 -21.75 -10.80 -12.45
CA SER A 526 -21.94 -12.26 -12.70
C SER A 526 -22.58 -13.00 -11.53
N LYS A 527 -23.39 -14.03 -11.81
CA LYS A 527 -24.21 -14.75 -10.81
C LYS A 527 -23.52 -15.86 -10.02
N ASN A 528 -22.28 -16.26 -10.31
CA ASN A 528 -21.66 -17.46 -9.71
C ASN A 528 -20.24 -17.26 -9.16
N HIS A 529 -20.02 -17.73 -7.92
CA HIS A 529 -18.76 -17.68 -7.16
C HIS A 529 -17.63 -18.55 -7.78
N ARG A 530 -17.04 -18.14 -8.90
CA ARG A 530 -15.71 -18.62 -9.34
C ARG A 530 -14.95 -17.53 -10.09
N PRO A 531 -13.78 -17.07 -9.60
CA PRO A 531 -12.93 -16.16 -10.35
C PRO A 531 -12.08 -16.98 -11.33
N ALA A 532 -12.27 -16.77 -12.62
CA ALA A 532 -11.31 -17.15 -13.64
C ALA A 532 -11.34 -16.08 -14.73
N VAL A 533 -10.28 -15.28 -14.79
CA VAL A 533 -9.46 -14.96 -15.97
C VAL A 533 -8.75 -13.64 -15.72
N ASP A 534 -7.43 -13.78 -15.66
CA ASP A 534 -6.42 -12.77 -15.42
C ASP A 534 -6.35 -11.68 -16.48
N ASN A 535 -5.68 -10.59 -16.07
CA ASN A 535 -5.00 -9.59 -16.88
C ASN A 535 -5.89 -8.56 -17.60
N CYS A 536 -6.06 -7.40 -16.96
CA CYS A 536 -5.09 -6.30 -17.10
C CYS A 536 -5.56 -5.09 -16.29
N ARG A 537 -4.76 -4.71 -15.30
CA ARG A 537 -4.88 -3.51 -14.46
C ARG A 537 -4.31 -2.29 -15.20
N TYR A 538 -5.11 -1.23 -15.28
CA TYR A 538 -4.78 0.17 -15.01
C TYR A 538 -6.05 0.80 -14.46
#